data_AF-A0A091HY85-F1
#
_entry.id   AF-A0A091HY85-F1
#
_cell.length_a   1.000
_cell.length_b   1.000
_cell.length_c   1.000
_cell.angle_alpha   90.00
_cell.angle_beta   90.00
_cell.angle_gamma   90.00
#
_symmetry.space_group_name_H-M   'P 1'
#
loop_
_entity.id
_entity.type
_entity.pdbx_description
1 polymer ?
#
loop_
_entity_poly.entity_id
_entity_poly.type
_entity_poly.pdbx_seq_one_letter_code
_entity_poly.pdbx_strand_id
1 'polypeptide(L)'
;EESLDSLKALTAKLKLQTRRPSYLEWEARVQGQPWRSRTPGGADQGPGDEWDGGICGFATMEAALEWLRTELQEMQAVDQRLAQQLMGLRARLHRLKVEQACHQHKEMLDDATFGLEGCEEDSDLLCNIPPKAAFLLSVPLKHIGVTRMNINSRRFSLC
;
A
#
# COMPACT_ATOMS: atom_id res chain seq x y z
N GLU A 1 -11.23 35.42 1.34
CA GLU A 1 -9.80 35.44 1.68
C GLU A 1 -9.55 35.30 3.18
N GLU A 2 -10.31 35.99 4.04
CA GLU A 2 -10.20 35.97 5.51
C GLU A 2 -10.17 34.58 6.18
N SER A 3 -10.82 33.56 5.61
CA SER A 3 -10.85 32.20 6.17
C SER A 3 -9.51 31.46 6.03
N LEU A 4 -8.78 31.67 4.93
CA LEU A 4 -7.49 31.02 4.69
C LEU A 4 -6.40 31.59 5.60
N ASP A 5 -6.40 32.90 5.82
CA ASP A 5 -5.41 33.54 6.68
C ASP A 5 -5.67 33.26 8.16
N SER A 6 -6.95 33.16 8.57
CA SER A 6 -7.32 32.66 9.90
C SER A 6 -6.85 31.22 10.14
N LEU A 7 -6.97 30.34 9.14
CA LEU A 7 -6.47 28.96 9.22
C LEU A 7 -4.94 28.90 9.27
N LYS A 8 -4.23 29.70 8.47
CA LYS A 8 -2.76 29.82 8.54
C LYS A 8 -2.30 30.30 9.92
N ALA A 9 -2.97 31.32 10.47
CA ALA A 9 -2.67 31.85 11.79
C ALA A 9 -2.91 30.82 12.91
N LEU A 10 -4.02 30.09 12.85
CA LEU A 10 -4.32 29.02 13.81
C LEU A 10 -3.30 27.88 13.73
N THR A 11 -2.92 27.48 12.51
CA THR A 11 -1.89 26.46 12.26
C THR A 11 -0.54 26.88 12.82
N ALA A 12 -0.13 28.13 12.60
CA ALA A 12 1.11 28.70 13.15
C ALA A 12 1.07 28.78 14.67
N LYS A 13 -0.06 29.21 15.25
CA LYS A 13 -0.28 29.29 16.70
C LYS A 13 -0.19 27.92 17.37
N LEU A 14 -0.67 26.88 16.69
CA LEU A 14 -0.63 25.50 17.16
C LEU A 14 0.69 24.77 16.79
N LYS A 15 1.63 25.43 16.11
CA LYS A 15 2.91 24.86 15.63
C LYS A 15 2.74 23.56 14.83
N LEU A 16 1.66 23.47 14.07
CA LEU A 16 1.38 22.29 13.27
C LEU A 16 2.27 22.29 12.02
N GLN A 17 3.09 21.24 11.86
CA GLN A 17 3.87 21.02 10.65
C GLN A 17 2.94 20.49 9.55
N THR A 18 2.33 21.40 8.78
CA THR A 18 1.43 21.04 7.67
C THR A 18 2.16 20.71 6.37
N ARG A 19 3.46 20.98 6.31
CA ARG A 19 4.33 20.69 5.16
C ARG A 19 5.28 19.53 5.48
N ARG A 20 5.63 18.77 4.44
CA ARG A 20 6.62 17.69 4.55
C ARG A 20 8.00 18.29 4.86
N PRO A 21 8.82 17.68 5.74
CA PRO A 21 10.16 18.18 6.07
C PRO A 21 11.04 18.43 4.83
N SER A 22 10.98 17.52 3.85
CA SER A 22 11.71 17.66 2.59
C SER A 22 11.31 18.89 1.77
N TYR A 23 10.04 19.32 1.87
CA TYR A 23 9.56 20.52 1.21
C TYR A 23 10.09 21.78 1.91
N LEU A 24 10.11 21.77 3.25
CA LEU A 24 10.65 22.89 4.03
C LEU A 24 12.16 23.05 3.82
N GLU A 25 12.91 21.94 3.71
CA GLU A 25 14.32 21.96 3.35
C GLU A 25 14.56 22.52 1.95
N TRP A 26 13.73 22.12 0.98
CA TRP A 26 13.78 22.69 -0.37
C TRP A 26 13.43 24.18 -0.37
N GLU A 27 12.37 24.60 0.32
CA GLU A 27 11.95 26.00 0.43
C GLU A 27 13.04 26.85 1.08
N ALA A 28 13.64 26.38 2.16
CA ALA A 28 14.77 27.04 2.83
C ALA A 28 16.00 27.13 1.92
N ARG A 29 16.29 26.09 1.13
CA ARG A 29 17.38 26.11 0.13
C ARG A 29 17.13 27.14 -0.97
N VAL A 30 15.90 27.22 -1.48
CA VAL A 30 15.53 28.17 -2.55
C VAL A 30 15.53 29.61 -2.05
N GLN A 31 15.01 29.85 -0.84
CA GLN A 31 14.97 31.20 -0.26
C GLN A 31 16.32 31.67 0.28
N GLY A 32 17.18 30.76 0.73
CA GLY A 32 18.46 31.08 1.34
C GLY A 32 19.62 31.31 0.36
N GLN A 33 19.48 30.90 -0.91
CA GLN A 33 20.55 31.05 -1.92
C GLN A 33 20.27 32.22 -2.87
N PRO A 34 21.17 33.20 -3.00
CA PRO A 34 21.08 34.16 -4.10
C PRO A 34 21.23 33.41 -5.43
N TRP A 35 20.31 33.65 -6.36
CA TRP A 35 20.15 32.93 -7.62
C TRP A 35 21.47 32.83 -8.43
N ARG A 36 22.36 33.84 -8.31
CA ARG A 36 23.72 33.86 -8.90
C ARG A 36 24.67 32.76 -8.44
N SER A 37 24.52 32.25 -7.22
CA SER A 37 25.47 31.27 -6.66
C SER A 37 25.31 29.85 -7.26
N ARG A 38 24.37 29.68 -8.19
CA ARG A 38 24.04 28.40 -8.82
C ARG A 38 24.41 28.34 -10.30
N THR A 39 24.85 29.45 -10.91
CA THR A 39 25.34 29.47 -12.30
C THR A 39 26.80 28.99 -12.35
N PRO A 40 27.14 27.94 -13.12
CA PRO A 40 28.50 27.40 -13.22
C PRO A 40 29.42 28.26 -14.12
N GLY A 41 29.46 29.58 -13.88
CA GLY A 41 30.27 30.52 -14.65
C GLY A 41 30.27 31.98 -14.17
N GLY A 42 29.71 32.28 -12.99
CA GLY A 42 29.68 33.64 -12.45
C GLY A 42 30.99 34.01 -11.77
N ALA A 43 31.81 34.82 -12.43
CA ALA A 43 33.01 35.42 -11.87
C ALA A 43 32.73 36.10 -10.51
N ASP A 44 33.64 35.86 -9.58
CA ASP A 44 33.78 36.53 -8.30
C ASP A 44 33.91 38.05 -8.56
N GLN A 45 32.84 38.80 -8.36
CA GLN A 45 32.91 40.26 -8.23
C GLN A 45 32.49 40.61 -6.82
N GLY A 46 33.46 41.19 -6.11
CA GLY A 46 33.37 41.59 -4.71
C GLY A 46 32.35 42.69 -4.42
N PRO A 47 32.33 43.17 -3.16
CA PRO A 47 31.26 44.00 -2.63
C PRO A 47 31.40 45.43 -3.16
N GLY A 48 30.59 45.77 -4.15
CA GLY A 48 30.40 47.13 -4.64
C GLY A 48 28.97 47.25 -5.16
N ASP A 49 28.13 47.92 -4.38
CA ASP A 49 26.78 48.30 -4.75
C ASP A 49 26.80 49.13 -6.04
N GLU A 50 26.23 48.58 -7.12
CA GLU A 50 25.57 49.36 -8.14
C GLU A 50 24.40 48.52 -8.61
N TRP A 51 23.18 48.99 -8.35
CA TRP A 51 21.94 48.29 -8.66
C TRP A 51 21.76 48.27 -10.17
N ASP A 52 22.50 47.36 -10.82
CA ASP A 52 22.27 47.00 -12.20
C ASP A 52 20.87 46.38 -12.27
N GLY A 53 20.06 46.85 -13.22
CA GLY A 53 18.64 46.51 -13.39
C GLY A 53 18.39 45.06 -13.80
N GLY A 54 19.23 44.14 -13.33
CA GLY A 54 19.15 42.71 -13.53
C GLY A 54 18.07 42.10 -12.64
N ILE A 55 17.10 41.44 -13.30
CA ILE A 55 16.03 40.70 -12.64
C ILE A 55 16.68 39.58 -11.82
N CYS A 56 16.50 39.60 -10.50
CA CYS A 56 16.98 38.55 -9.57
C CYS A 56 18.48 38.20 -9.69
N GLY A 57 19.32 39.17 -10.09
CA GLY A 57 20.77 38.96 -10.23
C GLY A 57 21.21 38.34 -11.56
N PHE A 58 20.30 38.16 -12.53
CA PHE A 58 20.65 37.81 -13.92
C PHE A 58 20.87 39.07 -14.76
N ALA A 59 21.79 39.01 -15.74
CA ALA A 59 22.08 40.13 -16.63
C ALA A 59 20.94 40.44 -17.61
N THR A 60 20.13 39.44 -17.98
CA THR A 60 18.98 39.58 -18.89
C THR A 60 17.82 38.69 -18.46
N MET A 61 16.60 39.03 -18.90
CA MET A 61 15.40 38.23 -18.64
C MET A 61 15.49 36.85 -19.31
N GLU A 62 16.08 36.78 -20.51
CA GLU A 62 16.28 35.54 -21.26
C GLU A 62 17.19 34.57 -20.50
N ALA A 63 18.28 35.08 -19.88
CA ALA A 63 19.18 34.26 -19.06
C ALA A 63 18.48 33.68 -17.82
N ALA A 64 17.60 34.47 -17.18
CA ALA A 64 16.80 33.99 -16.05
C ALA A 64 15.80 32.89 -16.48
N LEU A 65 15.15 33.07 -17.64
CA LEU A 65 14.20 32.09 -18.19
C LEU A 65 14.89 30.80 -18.63
N GLU A 66 16.08 30.90 -19.25
CA GLU A 66 16.86 29.73 -19.65
C GLU A 66 17.31 28.93 -18.43
N TRP A 67 17.80 29.61 -17.38
CA TRP A 67 18.13 28.98 -16.11
C TRP A 67 16.92 28.28 -15.46
N LEU A 68 15.76 28.94 -15.44
CA LEU A 68 14.53 28.32 -14.92
C LEU A 68 14.14 27.07 -15.71
N ARG A 69 14.30 27.08 -17.03
CA ARG A 69 14.03 25.91 -17.88
C ARG A 69 14.97 24.77 -17.57
N THR A 70 16.27 25.03 -17.41
CA THR A 70 17.26 23.98 -17.08
C THR A 70 16.97 23.39 -15.70
N GLU A 71 16.70 24.22 -14.71
CA GLU A 71 16.40 23.77 -13.35
C GLU A 71 15.10 22.92 -13.30
N LEU A 72 14.07 23.34 -14.04
CA LEU A 72 12.81 22.60 -14.11
C LEU A 72 12.98 21.26 -14.84
N GLN A 73 13.83 21.20 -15.87
CA GLN A 73 14.20 19.94 -16.54
C GLN A 73 14.97 19.00 -15.60
N GLU A 74 15.89 19.52 -14.79
CA GLU A 74 16.62 18.72 -13.79
C GLU A 74 15.67 18.16 -12.73
N MET A 75 14.79 19.00 -12.17
CA MET A 75 13.77 18.54 -11.21
C MET A 75 12.86 17.48 -11.84
N GLN A 76 12.42 17.68 -13.09
CA GLN A 76 11.61 16.71 -13.82
C GLN A 76 12.35 15.38 -14.00
N ALA A 77 13.65 15.38 -14.31
CA ALA A 77 14.44 14.15 -14.47
C ALA A 77 14.56 13.37 -13.15
N VAL A 78 14.75 14.08 -12.02
CA VAL A 78 14.77 13.47 -10.68
C VAL A 78 13.42 12.84 -10.36
N ASP A 79 12.32 13.55 -10.61
CA ASP A 79 10.98 13.05 -10.35
C ASP A 79 10.63 11.84 -11.22
N GLN A 80 11.02 11.85 -12.51
CA GLN A 80 10.86 10.71 -13.41
C GLN A 80 11.62 9.48 -12.90
N ARG A 81 12.88 9.65 -12.46
CA ARG A 81 13.67 8.57 -11.87
C ARG A 81 13.02 8.01 -10.61
N LEU A 82 12.55 8.88 -9.72
CA LEU A 82 11.87 8.47 -8.48
C LEU A 82 10.58 7.70 -8.80
N ALA A 83 9.79 8.18 -9.76
CA ALA A 83 8.56 7.52 -10.20
C ALA A 83 8.85 6.11 -10.74
N GLN A 84 9.89 5.95 -11.57
CA GLN A 84 10.34 4.65 -12.06
C GLN A 84 10.73 3.70 -10.92
N GLN A 85 11.49 4.20 -9.93
CA GLN A 85 11.87 3.41 -8.75
C GLN A 85 10.65 2.97 -7.93
N LEU A 86 9.70 3.88 -7.69
CA LEU A 86 8.47 3.59 -6.96
C LEU A 86 7.59 2.58 -7.70
N MET A 87 7.46 2.69 -9.03
CA MET A 87 6.74 1.70 -9.84
C MET A 87 7.40 0.32 -9.74
N GLY A 88 8.73 0.25 -9.82
CA GLY A 88 9.48 -1.01 -9.67
C GLY A 88 9.34 -1.62 -8.28
N LEU A 89 9.32 -0.81 -7.21
CA LEU A 89 9.04 -1.28 -5.85
C LEU A 89 7.61 -1.79 -5.70
N ARG A 90 6.62 -1.05 -6.24
CA ARG A 90 5.21 -1.45 -6.21
C ARG A 90 4.97 -2.79 -6.92
N ALA A 91 5.59 -3.00 -8.08
CA ALA A 91 5.47 -4.26 -8.82
C ALA A 91 6.07 -5.45 -8.02
N ARG A 92 7.26 -5.27 -7.43
CA ARG A 92 7.89 -6.28 -6.57
C ARG A 92 7.07 -6.61 -5.34
N LEU A 93 6.55 -5.59 -4.66
CA LEU A 93 5.69 -5.76 -3.49
C LEU A 93 4.40 -6.51 -3.85
N HIS A 94 3.78 -6.17 -4.98
CA HIS A 94 2.60 -6.89 -5.46
C HIS A 94 2.90 -8.36 -5.72
N ARG A 95 4.00 -8.67 -6.43
CA ARG A 95 4.44 -10.04 -6.69
C ARG A 95 4.61 -10.83 -5.39
N LEU A 96 5.35 -10.28 -4.42
CA LEU A 96 5.58 -10.93 -3.12
C LEU A 96 4.27 -11.16 -2.36
N LYS A 97 3.32 -10.22 -2.39
CA LYS A 97 2.01 -10.40 -1.77
C LYS A 97 1.21 -11.54 -2.40
N VAL A 98 1.26 -11.67 -3.72
CA VAL A 98 0.60 -12.78 -4.43
C VAL A 98 1.26 -14.11 -4.05
N GLU A 99 2.59 -14.18 -4.07
CA GLU A 99 3.35 -15.37 -3.66
C GLU A 99 3.03 -15.77 -2.21
N GLN A 100 2.96 -14.80 -1.29
CA GLN A 100 2.57 -15.03 0.11
C GLN A 100 1.15 -15.59 0.23
N ALA A 101 0.17 -15.02 -0.49
CA ALA A 101 -1.21 -15.50 -0.46
C ALA A 101 -1.33 -16.92 -1.03
N CYS A 102 -0.61 -17.23 -2.10
CA CYS A 102 -0.54 -18.59 -2.65
C CYS A 102 0.07 -19.58 -1.64
N HIS A 103 1.13 -19.19 -0.93
CA HIS A 103 1.75 -20.04 0.08
C HIS A 103 0.79 -20.32 1.25
N GLN A 104 0.13 -19.29 1.78
CA GLN A 104 -0.88 -19.44 2.84
C GLN A 104 -2.04 -20.36 2.41
N HIS A 105 -2.49 -20.23 1.16
CA HIS A 105 -3.53 -21.12 0.63
C HIS A 105 -3.05 -22.57 0.53
N LYS A 106 -1.79 -22.78 0.12
CA LYS A 106 -1.19 -24.12 0.08
C LYS A 106 -1.12 -24.75 1.48
N GLU A 107 -0.66 -24.01 2.48
CA GLU A 107 -0.62 -24.48 3.88
C GLU A 107 -2.03 -24.88 4.36
N MET A 108 -3.05 -24.07 4.08
CA MET A 108 -4.44 -24.40 4.42
C MET A 108 -4.91 -25.71 3.74
N LEU A 109 -4.56 -25.92 2.47
CA LEU A 109 -4.91 -27.15 1.75
C LEU A 109 -4.17 -28.35 2.31
N ASP A 110 -2.89 -28.20 2.64
CA ASP A 110 -2.05 -29.25 3.22
C ASP A 110 -2.61 -29.64 4.62
N ASP A 111 -3.01 -28.67 5.46
CA ASP A 111 -3.67 -28.89 6.76
C ASP A 111 -5.00 -29.65 6.63
N ALA A 112 -5.83 -29.26 5.65
CA ALA A 112 -7.10 -29.93 5.38
C ALA A 112 -6.88 -31.37 4.87
N THR A 113 -5.85 -31.58 4.06
CA THR A 113 -5.48 -32.91 3.54
C THR A 113 -5.02 -33.83 4.67
N PHE A 114 -4.15 -33.34 5.55
CA PHE A 114 -3.71 -34.08 6.73
C PHE A 114 -4.87 -34.44 7.67
N GLY A 115 -5.83 -33.52 7.85
CA GLY A 115 -7.05 -33.79 8.63
C GLY A 115 -7.95 -34.88 8.02
N LEU A 116 -7.93 -35.07 6.69
CA LEU A 116 -8.68 -36.11 6.00
C LEU A 116 -7.97 -37.46 6.05
N GLU A 117 -6.64 -37.50 5.93
CA GLU A 117 -5.85 -38.74 6.03
C GLU A 117 -6.08 -39.47 7.37
N GLY A 118 -6.19 -38.72 8.48
CA GLY A 118 -6.55 -39.29 9.78
C GLY A 118 -7.97 -39.86 9.89
N CYS A 119 -8.87 -39.57 8.95
CA CYS A 119 -10.22 -40.13 8.87
C CYS A 119 -10.30 -41.36 7.94
N GLU A 120 -9.31 -41.58 7.07
CA GLU A 120 -9.26 -42.74 6.16
C GLU A 120 -8.80 -44.00 6.89
N GLU A 121 -7.88 -43.90 7.87
CA GLU A 121 -7.43 -45.05 8.67
C GLU A 121 -8.58 -45.69 9.50
N ASP A 122 -9.55 -44.88 9.94
CA ASP A 122 -10.78 -45.37 10.60
C ASP A 122 -11.86 -45.80 9.58
N SER A 123 -11.77 -45.36 8.31
CA SER A 123 -12.69 -45.74 7.23
C SER A 123 -12.31 -47.02 6.52
N ASP A 124 -11.07 -47.48 6.56
CA ASP A 124 -10.68 -48.79 5.99
C ASP A 124 -11.36 -49.97 6.72
N LEU A 125 -11.78 -49.76 7.97
CA LEU A 125 -12.66 -50.66 8.73
C LEU A 125 -14.15 -50.55 8.32
N LEU A 126 -14.56 -49.47 7.63
CA LEU A 126 -15.93 -49.18 7.19
C LEU A 126 -16.15 -49.27 5.66
N CYS A 127 -15.11 -49.32 4.84
CA CYS A 127 -15.18 -49.45 3.38
C CYS A 127 -15.60 -50.85 2.89
N ASN A 128 -15.83 -51.80 3.79
CA ASN A 128 -16.49 -53.08 3.46
C ASN A 128 -18.03 -53.01 3.44
N ILE A 129 -18.61 -51.82 3.62
CA ILE A 129 -20.05 -51.64 3.59
C ILE A 129 -20.50 -51.40 2.14
N PRO A 130 -21.34 -52.26 1.54
CA PRO A 130 -21.84 -52.05 0.19
C PRO A 130 -22.51 -50.66 0.07
N PRO A 131 -22.36 -49.94 -1.06
CA PRO A 131 -22.85 -48.56 -1.22
C PRO A 131 -24.38 -48.40 -1.02
N LYS A 132 -25.13 -49.51 -0.98
CA LYS A 132 -26.56 -49.54 -0.64
C LYS A 132 -26.87 -49.37 0.86
N ALA A 133 -25.88 -49.45 1.74
CA ALA A 133 -26.05 -49.34 3.19
C ALA A 133 -25.68 -47.95 3.76
N ALA A 134 -24.97 -47.10 3.01
CA ALA A 134 -24.63 -45.74 3.41
C ALA A 134 -25.86 -44.81 3.58
N PHE A 135 -27.01 -45.19 3.02
CA PHE A 135 -28.26 -44.42 3.11
C PHE A 135 -29.25 -44.95 4.18
N LEU A 136 -28.85 -45.91 5.01
CA LEU A 136 -29.72 -46.47 6.05
C LEU A 136 -29.59 -45.72 7.38
N LEU A 137 -30.14 -44.50 7.39
CA LEU A 137 -30.22 -43.56 8.52
C LEU A 137 -28.84 -43.22 9.09
N SER A 138 -28.46 -41.96 8.93
CA SER A 138 -27.27 -41.38 9.55
C SER A 138 -27.16 -41.82 11.02
N VAL A 139 -25.94 -42.24 11.39
CA VAL A 139 -25.50 -42.65 12.73
C VAL A 139 -26.11 -41.84 13.90
N PRO A 140 -26.37 -40.52 13.82
CA PRO A 140 -27.07 -39.77 14.86
C PRO A 140 -28.46 -40.30 15.28
N LEU A 141 -29.27 -40.84 14.36
CA LEU A 141 -30.64 -41.27 14.71
C LEU A 141 -30.68 -42.59 15.48
N LYS A 142 -29.68 -43.47 15.27
CA LYS A 142 -29.56 -44.73 16.00
C LYS A 142 -29.21 -44.52 17.48
N HIS A 143 -28.40 -43.51 17.81
CA HIS A 143 -28.01 -43.19 19.18
C HIS A 143 -29.18 -42.65 20.03
N ILE A 144 -30.25 -42.17 19.38
CA ILE A 144 -31.48 -41.69 20.02
C ILE A 144 -32.58 -42.79 19.98
N GLY A 145 -32.24 -44.02 19.55
CA GLY A 145 -33.17 -45.15 19.48
C GLY A 145 -34.19 -45.05 18.34
N VAL A 146 -34.03 -44.11 17.40
CA VAL A 146 -34.95 -43.91 16.29
C VAL A 146 -34.57 -44.84 15.13
N THR A 147 -35.46 -45.78 14.81
CA THR A 147 -35.29 -46.72 13.70
C THR A 147 -36.18 -46.35 12.51
N ARG A 148 -35.88 -46.92 11.33
CA ARG A 148 -36.68 -46.68 10.11
C ARG A 148 -38.15 -47.11 10.28
N MET A 149 -38.41 -48.10 11.14
CA MET A 149 -39.75 -48.55 11.51
C MET A 149 -40.50 -47.51 12.36
N ASN A 150 -39.78 -46.76 13.19
CA ASN A 150 -40.30 -45.67 14.02
C ASN A 150 -40.79 -44.49 13.16
N ILE A 151 -40.00 -44.12 12.14
CA ILE A 151 -40.32 -43.02 11.21
C ILE A 151 -41.48 -43.40 10.26
N ASN A 152 -41.46 -44.62 9.72
CA ASN A 152 -42.46 -45.08 8.75
C ASN A 152 -43.85 -45.33 9.35
N SER A 153 -43.95 -45.54 10.67
CA SER A 153 -45.23 -45.80 11.35
C SER A 153 -45.93 -44.54 11.89
N ARG A 154 -45.32 -43.34 11.78
CA ARG A 154 -45.89 -42.02 12.16
C ARG A 154 -46.71 -42.04 13.47
N ARG A 155 -46.24 -42.75 14.50
CA ARG A 155 -46.88 -42.80 15.83
C ARG A 155 -45.95 -42.19 16.86
N PHE A 156 -45.94 -40.87 16.94
CA PHE A 156 -45.46 -40.18 18.14
C PHE A 156 -46.65 -40.12 19.10
N SER A 157 -46.65 -40.94 20.16
CA SER A 157 -47.45 -40.64 21.35
C SER A 157 -46.55 -39.87 22.31
N LEU A 158 -46.90 -38.61 22.58
CA LEU A 158 -46.23 -37.79 23.58
C LEU A 158 -46.66 -38.25 24.98
N CYS A 159 -45.69 -38.39 25.88
CA CYS A 159 -45.89 -38.13 27.31
C CYS A 159 -45.33 -36.74 27.60
#